data_AF-A0A6I5HTQ2-F1
#
_entry.id   AF-A0A6I5HTQ2-F1
#
_cell.length_a   1.000
_cell.length_b   1.000
_cell.length_c   1.000
_cell.angle_alpha   90.00
_cell.angle_beta   90.00
_cell.angle_gamma   90.00
#
_symmetry.space_group_name_H-M   'P 1'
#
loop_
_entity.id
_entity.type
_entity.pdbx_description
1 polymer ?
#
loop_
_entity_poly.entity_id
_entity_poly.type
_entity_poly.pdbx_seq_one_letter_code
_entity_poly.pdbx_strand_id
1 'polypeptide(L)'
;MRVYVPLTLAGLAAAHRAGELGPGPLTAYAVTPALREWYVSDDIEELEYAALSRAASASLRLIAGDPQAARRRVVVAVDVPDNAAVADPDHILDAASLGEVRIPAAVRLTDAAAVHVDSDDADKDVTAAAAALGAADLGDDDAQFTVDGAEDHELLWFGVQEIPHLIG
;
A
#
# COMPACT_ATOMS: atom_id res chain seq x y z
N MET A 1 1.53 15.69 6.27
CA MET A 1 1.91 14.95 5.06
C MET A 1 0.93 13.82 4.79
N ARG A 2 0.76 13.42 3.53
CA ARG A 2 -0.02 12.25 3.15
C ARG A 2 0.83 10.99 3.21
N VAL A 3 0.23 9.92 3.75
CA VAL A 3 0.80 8.57 3.79
C VAL A 3 -0.19 7.58 3.18
N TYR A 4 0.33 6.47 2.67
CA TYR A 4 -0.39 5.40 2.02
C TYR A 4 -0.17 4.10 2.80
N VAL A 5 -1.19 3.69 3.55
CA VAL A 5 -1.12 2.52 4.45
C VAL A 5 -1.62 1.28 3.69
N PRO A 6 -0.75 0.30 3.37
CA PRO A 6 -1.18 -0.95 2.77
C PRO A 6 -2.01 -1.78 3.75
N LEU A 7 -3.12 -2.32 3.30
CA LEU A 7 -3.97 -3.25 4.06
C LEU A 7 -4.40 -4.42 3.18
N THR A 8 -5.01 -5.43 3.79
CA THR A 8 -5.91 -6.36 3.09
C THR A 8 -7.36 -5.89 3.26
N LEU A 9 -8.29 -6.45 2.50
CA LEU A 9 -9.72 -6.15 2.68
C LEU A 9 -10.22 -6.47 4.10
N ALA A 10 -9.72 -7.56 4.69
CA ALA A 10 -9.99 -7.92 6.09
C ALA A 10 -9.37 -6.90 7.07
N GLY A 11 -8.18 -6.39 6.77
CA GLY A 11 -7.54 -5.31 7.53
C GLY A 11 -8.35 -4.00 7.49
N LEU A 12 -8.88 -3.64 6.33
CA LEU A 12 -9.78 -2.49 6.18
C LEU A 12 -11.07 -2.68 7.01
N ALA A 13 -11.67 -3.88 6.98
CA ALA A 13 -12.86 -4.18 7.76
C ALA A 13 -12.59 -4.09 9.28
N ALA A 14 -11.42 -4.54 9.73
CA ALA A 14 -11.00 -4.40 11.13
C ALA A 14 -10.81 -2.93 11.51
N ALA A 15 -10.11 -2.15 10.68
CA ALA A 15 -9.89 -0.73 10.91
C ALA A 15 -11.21 0.08 10.95
N HIS A 16 -12.13 -0.23 10.05
CA HIS A 16 -13.46 0.39 10.04
C HIS A 16 -14.25 0.11 11.33
N ARG A 17 -14.19 -1.13 11.83
CA ARG A 17 -14.85 -1.52 13.08
C ARG A 17 -14.21 -0.84 14.30
N ALA A 18 -12.89 -0.69 14.31
CA ALA A 18 -12.15 -0.06 15.40
C ALA A 18 -12.21 1.48 15.36
N GLY A 19 -12.44 2.07 14.18
CA GLY A 19 -12.34 3.51 13.94
C GLY A 19 -10.90 4.02 13.78
N GLU A 20 -9.93 3.12 13.65
CA GLU A 20 -8.51 3.43 13.55
C GLU A 20 -7.74 2.37 12.75
N LEU A 21 -6.66 2.80 12.09
CA LEU A 21 -5.62 1.97 11.52
C LEU A 21 -4.64 1.63 12.64
N GLY A 22 -4.63 0.38 13.12
CA GLY A 22 -3.83 0.02 14.28
C GLY A 22 -4.09 -1.39 14.82
N PRO A 23 -3.35 -1.79 15.88
CA PRO A 23 -2.40 -0.98 16.66
C PRO A 23 -1.09 -0.69 15.90
N GLY A 24 -0.37 0.37 16.30
CA GLY A 24 0.96 0.67 15.78
C GLY A 24 2.04 -0.31 16.28
N PRO A 25 3.24 -0.32 15.67
CA PRO A 25 3.66 0.54 14.57
C PRO A 25 3.05 0.13 13.22
N LEU A 26 2.68 1.12 12.41
CA LEU A 26 2.20 0.92 11.03
C LEU A 26 3.36 1.11 10.04
N THR A 27 3.39 0.26 9.02
CA THR A 27 4.17 0.51 7.81
C THR A 27 3.29 1.27 6.83
N ALA A 28 3.80 2.35 6.25
CA ALA A 28 3.13 3.14 5.24
C ALA A 28 4.15 3.64 4.21
N TYR A 29 3.66 4.26 3.14
CA TYR A 29 4.50 4.86 2.11
C TYR A 29 4.17 6.34 1.97
N ALA A 30 5.16 7.16 1.66
CA ALA A 30 4.98 8.59 1.49
C ALA A 30 6.04 9.18 0.55
N VAL A 31 5.86 10.44 0.18
CA VAL A 31 6.85 11.21 -0.58
C VAL A 31 8.03 11.59 0.33
N THR A 32 8.94 10.63 0.52
CA THR A 32 10.17 10.82 1.29
C THR A 32 11.24 11.54 0.43
N PRO A 33 12.28 12.14 1.05
CA PRO A 33 13.41 12.68 0.29
C PRO A 33 14.05 11.66 -0.64
N ALA A 34 14.23 10.41 -0.19
CA ALA A 34 14.78 9.32 -1.00
C ALA A 34 13.90 8.99 -2.22
N LEU A 35 12.57 8.96 -2.05
CA LEU A 35 11.66 8.74 -3.17
C LEU A 35 11.76 9.87 -4.20
N ARG A 36 11.82 11.13 -3.74
CA ARG A 36 11.95 12.31 -4.62
C ARG A 36 13.26 12.28 -5.41
N GLU A 37 14.36 11.91 -4.77
CA GLU A 37 15.67 11.78 -5.43
C GLU A 37 15.68 10.66 -6.48
N TRP A 38 14.97 9.55 -6.21
CA TRP A 38 14.96 8.40 -7.11
C TRP A 38 14.05 8.60 -8.34
N TYR A 39 12.84 9.15 -8.15
CA TYR A 39 11.89 9.38 -9.24
C TYR A 39 12.23 10.59 -10.13
N VAL A 40 13.12 11.50 -9.67
CA VAL A 40 13.58 12.69 -10.40
C VAL A 40 12.40 13.50 -10.97
N SER A 41 11.32 13.61 -10.19
CA SER A 41 10.15 14.44 -10.50
C SER A 41 10.03 15.57 -9.49
N ASP A 42 9.72 16.76 -10.00
CA ASP A 42 9.37 17.92 -9.19
C ASP A 42 7.85 18.01 -8.94
N ASP A 43 7.06 17.21 -9.66
CA ASP A 43 5.61 17.15 -9.52
C ASP A 43 5.23 16.31 -8.29
N ILE A 44 4.52 16.92 -7.35
CA ILE A 44 4.08 16.25 -6.13
C ILE A 44 3.03 15.17 -6.42
N GLU A 45 2.19 15.36 -7.44
CA GLU A 45 1.12 14.41 -7.77
C GLU A 45 1.72 13.10 -8.32
N GLU A 46 2.75 13.20 -9.16
CA GLU A 46 3.50 12.03 -9.66
C GLU A 46 4.21 11.29 -8.53
N LEU A 47 4.81 12.01 -7.57
CA LEU A 47 5.48 11.40 -6.42
C LEU A 47 4.48 10.75 -5.46
N GLU A 48 3.31 11.35 -5.27
CA GLU A 48 2.21 10.78 -4.48
C GLU A 48 1.66 9.51 -5.13
N TYR A 49 1.53 9.49 -6.46
CA TYR A 49 1.19 8.29 -7.22
C TYR A 49 2.27 7.21 -7.06
N ALA A 50 3.56 7.58 -7.15
CA ALA A 50 4.64 6.64 -6.90
C ALA A 50 4.53 6.03 -5.48
N ALA A 51 4.33 6.83 -4.44
CA ALA A 51 4.16 6.34 -3.07
C ALA A 51 2.93 5.41 -2.93
N LEU A 52 1.82 5.74 -3.59
CA LEU A 52 0.62 4.90 -3.66
C LEU A 52 0.93 3.53 -4.32
N SER A 53 1.63 3.52 -5.45
CA SER A 53 2.00 2.27 -6.15
C SER A 53 2.88 1.38 -5.27
N ARG A 54 3.85 1.96 -4.54
CA ARG A 54 4.69 1.20 -3.59
C ARG A 54 3.87 0.61 -2.44
N ALA A 55 2.86 1.35 -1.94
CA ALA A 55 1.91 0.80 -0.99
C ALA A 55 1.03 -0.31 -1.60
N ALA A 56 0.64 -0.22 -2.87
CA ALA A 56 -0.09 -1.29 -3.53
C ALA A 56 0.75 -2.58 -3.63
N SER A 57 2.03 -2.49 -3.99
CA SER A 57 2.94 -3.65 -3.98
C SER A 57 3.11 -4.22 -2.56
N ALA A 58 3.14 -3.38 -1.52
CA ALA A 58 3.16 -3.83 -0.13
C ALA A 58 1.86 -4.51 0.31
N SER A 59 0.69 -4.04 -0.16
CA SER A 59 -0.60 -4.70 0.05
C SER A 59 -0.62 -6.09 -0.60
N LEU A 60 -0.03 -6.24 -1.80
CA LEU A 60 0.13 -7.55 -2.45
C LEU A 60 0.94 -8.51 -1.57
N ARG A 61 2.01 -8.04 -0.90
CA ARG A 61 2.78 -8.86 0.05
C ARG A 61 1.93 -9.35 1.22
N LEU A 62 1.07 -8.50 1.77
CA LEU A 62 0.13 -8.90 2.83
C LEU A 62 -0.85 -9.98 2.34
N ILE A 63 -1.33 -9.85 1.10
CA ILE A 63 -2.23 -10.82 0.45
C ILE A 63 -1.53 -12.15 0.17
N ALA A 64 -0.27 -12.12 -0.27
CA ALA A 64 0.52 -13.33 -0.49
C ALA A 64 0.80 -14.10 0.81
N GLY A 65 0.98 -13.38 1.92
CA GLY A 65 1.16 -13.96 3.25
C GLY A 65 -0.09 -14.60 3.87
N ASP A 66 -1.27 -14.32 3.34
CA ASP A 66 -2.55 -14.88 3.82
C ASP A 66 -3.30 -15.63 2.69
N PRO A 67 -3.29 -16.97 2.69
CA PRO A 67 -4.02 -17.76 1.70
C PRO A 67 -5.53 -17.50 1.66
N GLN A 68 -6.12 -17.00 2.75
CA GLN A 68 -7.56 -16.70 2.86
C GLN A 68 -7.90 -15.25 2.52
N ALA A 69 -6.90 -14.38 2.29
CA ALA A 69 -7.17 -12.99 1.92
C ALA A 69 -7.85 -12.92 0.56
N ALA A 70 -8.83 -12.01 0.45
CA ALA A 70 -9.38 -11.61 -0.83
C ALA A 70 -8.25 -11.08 -1.74
N ARG A 71 -8.28 -11.43 -3.03
CA ARG A 71 -7.24 -11.12 -4.00
C ARG A 71 -7.42 -9.72 -4.59
N ARG A 72 -7.46 -8.73 -3.68
CA ARG A 72 -7.61 -7.30 -3.97
C ARG A 72 -6.70 -6.49 -3.08
N ARG A 73 -5.79 -5.72 -3.68
CA ARG A 73 -4.94 -4.77 -2.98
C ARG A 73 -5.80 -3.64 -2.43
N VAL A 74 -5.44 -3.21 -1.23
CA VAL A 74 -6.10 -2.12 -0.50
C VAL A 74 -5.04 -1.18 0.05
N VAL A 75 -5.21 0.10 -0.19
CA VAL A 75 -4.36 1.15 0.36
C VAL A 75 -5.23 2.26 0.93
N VAL A 76 -4.97 2.70 2.15
CA VAL A 76 -5.67 3.85 2.75
C VAL A 76 -4.75 5.06 2.70
N ALA A 77 -5.22 6.12 2.03
CA ALA A 77 -4.53 7.41 2.01
C ALA A 77 -4.95 8.20 3.26
N VAL A 78 -3.98 8.65 4.05
CA VAL A 78 -4.21 9.28 5.36
C VAL A 78 -3.33 10.49 5.53
N ASP A 79 -3.88 11.56 6.09
CA ASP A 79 -3.11 12.76 6.40
C ASP A 79 -2.65 12.72 7.87
N VAL A 80 -1.33 12.74 8.07
CA VAL A 80 -0.70 12.71 9.40
C VAL A 80 0.20 13.94 9.60
N PRO A 81 0.50 14.33 10.85
CA PRO A 81 1.52 15.34 11.11
C PRO A 81 2.87 14.94 10.50
N ASP A 82 3.64 15.91 10.00
CA ASP A 82 4.88 15.64 9.25
C ASP A 82 5.94 14.89 10.07
N ASN A 83 5.88 14.95 11.41
CA ASN A 83 6.79 14.24 12.30
C ASN A 83 6.25 12.88 12.79
N ALA A 84 5.05 12.49 12.37
CA ALA A 84 4.41 11.25 12.80
C ALA A 84 4.82 10.05 11.93
N ALA A 85 5.29 10.28 10.70
CA ALA A 85 5.78 9.26 9.79
C ALA A 85 7.28 9.45 9.57
N VAL A 86 8.06 8.43 9.94
CA VAL A 86 9.53 8.50 9.91
C VAL A 86 10.07 7.46 8.96
N ALA A 87 10.81 7.89 7.94
CA ALA A 87 11.56 7.00 7.07
C ALA A 87 12.75 6.41 7.84
N ASP A 88 13.04 5.12 7.62
CA ASP A 88 14.22 4.50 8.21
C ASP A 88 15.46 4.89 7.39
N PRO A 89 16.43 5.63 7.96
CA PRO A 89 17.61 6.07 7.24
C PRO A 89 18.52 4.92 6.81
N ASP A 90 18.45 3.76 7.47
CA ASP A 90 19.29 2.61 7.14
C ASP A 90 18.76 1.86 5.89
N HIS A 91 17.51 2.11 5.49
CA HIS A 91 16.85 1.48 4.34
C HIS A 91 16.79 2.37 3.10
N ILE A 92 17.45 3.54 3.10
CA ILE A 92 17.44 4.50 1.96
C ILE A 92 17.97 3.88 0.66
N LEU A 93 18.92 2.95 0.75
CA LEU A 93 19.55 2.31 -0.41
C LEU A 93 18.82 1.06 -0.89
N ASP A 94 17.83 0.57 -0.14
CA ASP A 94 17.02 -0.56 -0.56
C ASP A 94 15.92 -0.06 -1.50
N ALA A 95 16.04 -0.44 -2.78
CA ALA A 95 15.03 -0.13 -3.78
C ALA A 95 13.64 -0.61 -3.35
N ALA A 96 13.54 -1.70 -2.58
CA ALA A 96 12.27 -2.23 -2.07
C ALA A 96 11.65 -1.37 -0.96
N SER A 97 12.45 -0.59 -0.23
CA SER A 97 12.00 0.30 0.86
C SER A 97 11.85 1.78 0.44
N LEU A 98 12.04 2.12 -0.84
CA LEU A 98 11.80 3.48 -1.33
C LEU A 98 10.39 3.98 -0.98
N GLY A 99 10.34 5.13 -0.30
CA GLY A 99 9.09 5.75 0.16
C GLY A 99 8.54 5.18 1.46
N GLU A 100 9.09 4.09 2.00
CA GLU A 100 8.62 3.46 3.23
C GLU A 100 8.83 4.36 4.44
N VAL A 101 7.80 4.46 5.29
CA VAL A 101 7.80 5.20 6.55
C VAL A 101 7.11 4.38 7.64
N ARG A 102 7.57 4.56 8.88
CA ARG A 102 6.95 3.97 10.06
C ARG A 102 6.15 5.02 10.81
N ILE A 103 4.92 4.67 11.18
CA ILE A 103 4.08 5.45 12.09
C ILE A 103 4.02 4.71 13.43
N PRO A 104 4.48 5.29 14.55
CA PRO A 104 4.64 4.56 15.81
C PRO A 104 3.32 4.23 16.50
N ALA A 105 2.24 4.94 16.16
CA ALA A 105 0.94 4.83 16.82
C ALA A 105 -0.18 4.53 15.82
N ALA A 106 -1.34 4.12 16.33
CA ALA A 106 -2.54 4.02 15.52
C ALA A 106 -2.95 5.40 14.97
N VAL A 107 -3.57 5.40 13.80
CA VAL A 107 -4.09 6.62 13.15
C VAL A 107 -5.60 6.50 13.03
N ARG A 108 -6.34 7.55 13.38
CA ARG A 108 -7.81 7.48 13.33
C ARG A 108 -8.25 7.37 11.88
N LEU A 109 -9.25 6.53 11.63
CA LEU A 109 -9.80 6.39 10.29
C LEU A 109 -10.47 7.67 9.80
N THR A 110 -10.89 8.56 10.71
CA THR A 110 -11.41 9.89 10.38
C THR A 110 -10.36 10.83 9.79
N ASP A 111 -9.08 10.52 9.95
CA ASP A 111 -7.97 11.28 9.34
C ASP A 111 -7.62 10.72 7.93
N ALA A 112 -8.32 9.67 7.48
CA ALA A 112 -8.17 9.14 6.13
C ALA A 112 -8.82 10.06 5.09
N ALA A 113 -8.12 10.27 3.99
CA ALA A 113 -8.61 11.03 2.85
C ALA A 113 -9.38 10.14 1.86
N ALA A 114 -8.92 8.90 1.67
CA ALA A 114 -9.49 7.97 0.69
C ALA A 114 -9.08 6.53 0.96
N VAL A 115 -9.77 5.61 0.30
CA VAL A 115 -9.39 4.20 0.18
C VAL A 115 -9.21 3.87 -1.30
N HIS A 116 -8.09 3.24 -1.62
CA HIS A 116 -7.76 2.75 -2.95
C HIS A 116 -7.90 1.23 -2.95
N VAL A 117 -8.67 0.67 -3.89
CA VAL A 117 -8.93 -0.78 -3.96
C VAL A 117 -8.89 -1.25 -5.41
N ASP A 118 -8.34 -2.43 -5.65
CA ASP A 118 -8.44 -3.10 -6.94
C ASP A 118 -9.90 -3.28 -7.40
N SER A 119 -10.12 -3.14 -8.71
CA SER A 119 -11.39 -3.49 -9.35
C SER A 119 -11.59 -5.01 -9.38
N ASP A 120 -12.81 -5.44 -9.70
CA ASP A 120 -13.12 -6.86 -9.88
C ASP A 120 -12.31 -7.50 -11.03
N ASP A 121 -11.88 -6.71 -12.02
CA ASP A 121 -11.14 -7.19 -13.18
C ASP A 121 -9.70 -7.60 -12.84
N ALA A 122 -9.14 -7.07 -11.74
CA ALA A 122 -7.78 -7.35 -11.29
C ALA A 122 -7.62 -8.70 -10.57
N ASP A 123 -8.72 -9.35 -10.17
CA ASP A 123 -8.71 -10.53 -9.30
C ASP A 123 -7.78 -11.64 -9.79
N LYS A 124 -7.80 -11.91 -11.10
CA LYS A 124 -6.96 -12.98 -11.71
C LYS A 124 -5.47 -12.66 -11.63
N ASP A 125 -5.08 -11.44 -11.97
CA ASP A 125 -3.68 -11.06 -12.05
C ASP A 125 -3.12 -10.86 -10.63
N VAL A 126 -3.89 -10.28 -9.71
CA VAL A 126 -3.53 -10.20 -8.28
C VAL A 126 -3.40 -11.59 -7.66
N THR A 127 -4.25 -12.54 -8.05
CA THR A 127 -4.12 -13.95 -7.62
C THR A 127 -2.82 -14.57 -8.11
N ALA A 128 -2.51 -14.41 -9.39
CA ALA A 128 -1.29 -14.94 -9.99
C ALA A 128 -0.04 -14.30 -9.36
N ALA A 129 -0.03 -12.97 -9.21
CA ALA A 129 1.04 -12.21 -8.60
C ALA A 129 1.28 -12.64 -7.15
N ALA A 130 0.23 -12.79 -6.34
CA ALA A 130 0.36 -13.24 -4.95
C ALA A 130 0.97 -14.65 -4.84
N ALA A 131 0.67 -15.53 -5.79
CA ALA A 131 1.24 -16.88 -5.84
C ALA A 131 2.70 -16.90 -6.33
N ALA A 132 3.05 -16.00 -7.25
CA ALA A 132 4.40 -15.88 -7.83
C ALA A 132 5.39 -15.14 -6.92
N LEU A 133 4.91 -14.29 -6.02
CA LEU A 133 5.72 -13.38 -5.21
C LEU A 133 6.92 -14.06 -4.52
N GLY A 134 6.71 -15.22 -3.89
CA GLY A 134 7.79 -15.91 -3.19
C GLY A 134 8.92 -16.41 -4.11
N ALA A 135 8.62 -16.75 -5.36
CA ALA A 135 9.63 -17.10 -6.35
C ALA A 135 10.33 -15.85 -6.91
N ALA A 136 9.57 -14.77 -7.13
CA ALA A 136 10.13 -13.47 -7.53
C ALA A 136 11.14 -12.95 -6.49
N ASP A 137 10.82 -13.04 -5.20
CA ASP A 137 11.72 -12.67 -4.10
C ASP A 137 13.01 -13.53 -4.07
N LEU A 138 12.99 -14.72 -4.67
CA LEU A 138 14.16 -15.61 -4.82
C LEU A 138 14.91 -15.38 -6.14
N GLY A 139 14.51 -14.40 -6.95
CA GLY A 139 15.16 -14.01 -8.20
C GLY A 139 14.68 -14.77 -9.44
N ASP A 140 13.46 -15.28 -9.43
CA ASP A 140 12.82 -15.85 -10.63
C ASP A 140 12.21 -14.73 -11.49
N ASP A 141 12.78 -14.50 -12.68
CA ASP A 141 12.37 -13.44 -13.60
C ASP A 141 10.95 -13.65 -14.18
N ASP A 142 10.53 -14.90 -14.42
CA ASP A 142 9.18 -15.21 -14.93
C ASP A 142 8.13 -14.95 -13.84
N ALA A 143 8.49 -15.28 -12.59
CA ALA A 143 7.68 -14.93 -11.43
C ALA A 143 7.62 -13.41 -11.23
N GLN A 144 8.75 -12.69 -11.39
CA GLN A 144 8.77 -11.23 -11.31
C GLN A 144 7.86 -10.60 -12.36
N PHE A 145 7.91 -11.06 -13.61
CA PHE A 145 7.01 -10.59 -14.67
C PHE A 145 5.53 -10.81 -14.30
N THR A 146 5.21 -11.93 -13.64
CA THR A 146 3.85 -12.21 -13.16
C THR A 146 3.43 -11.27 -12.03
N VAL A 147 4.36 -10.93 -11.12
CA VAL A 147 4.12 -9.96 -10.04
C VAL A 147 3.88 -8.56 -10.60
N ASP A 148 4.72 -8.13 -11.56
CA ASP A 148 4.62 -6.82 -12.21
C ASP A 148 3.28 -6.65 -12.96
N GLY A 149 2.71 -7.73 -13.49
CA GLY A 149 1.39 -7.72 -14.13
C GLY A 149 0.24 -7.27 -13.22
N ALA A 150 0.39 -7.34 -11.89
CA ALA A 150 -0.60 -6.74 -10.98
C ALA A 150 -0.51 -5.19 -10.99
N GLU A 151 0.64 -4.60 -11.28
CA GLU A 151 0.82 -3.15 -11.32
C GLU A 151 0.14 -2.49 -12.53
N ASP A 152 -0.19 -3.27 -13.58
CA ASP A 152 -1.01 -2.81 -14.72
C ASP A 152 -2.46 -2.48 -14.33
N HIS A 153 -2.92 -2.93 -13.15
CA HIS A 153 -4.24 -2.61 -12.61
C HIS A 153 -4.17 -1.39 -11.70
N GLU A 154 -4.74 -0.28 -12.13
CA GLU A 154 -4.90 0.91 -11.29
C GLU A 154 -5.93 0.67 -10.18
N LEU A 155 -5.58 1.06 -8.95
CA LEU A 155 -6.52 1.00 -7.84
C LEU A 155 -7.57 2.09 -7.98
N LEU A 156 -8.84 1.69 -7.89
CA LEU A 156 -9.98 2.61 -7.88
C LEU A 156 -9.98 3.45 -6.60
N TRP A 157 -10.40 4.70 -6.72
CA TRP A 157 -10.52 5.63 -5.60
C TRP A 157 -11.93 5.60 -5.01
N PHE A 158 -12.02 5.47 -3.68
CA PHE A 158 -13.27 5.50 -2.91
C PHE A 158 -13.16 6.47 -1.75
N GLY A 159 -14.25 7.16 -1.44
CA GLY A 159 -14.36 7.94 -0.22
C GLY A 159 -14.45 7.03 1.01
N VAL A 160 -14.00 7.53 2.17
CA VAL A 160 -14.02 6.77 3.45
C VAL A 160 -15.44 6.33 3.83
N GLN A 161 -16.47 7.10 3.45
CA GLN A 161 -17.88 6.75 3.64
C GLN A 161 -18.34 5.52 2.85
N GLU A 162 -17.59 5.10 1.83
CA GLU A 162 -17.91 3.97 0.96
C GLU A 162 -17.34 2.65 1.49
N ILE A 163 -16.48 2.70 2.53
CA ILE A 163 -15.87 1.51 3.15
C ILE A 163 -16.89 0.40 3.46
N PRO A 164 -18.09 0.66 4.02
CA PRO A 164 -19.09 -0.38 4.25
C PRO A 164 -19.46 -1.18 2.99
N HIS A 165 -19.49 -0.56 1.81
CA HIS A 165 -19.79 -1.24 0.55
C HIS A 165 -18.61 -2.08 0.04
N LEU A 166 -17.37 -1.71 0.40
CA LEU A 166 -16.17 -2.45 0.00
C LEU A 166 -15.97 -3.72 0.82
N ILE A 167 -16.33 -3.70 2.11
CA ILE A 167 -16.03 -4.78 3.05
C ILE A 167 -17.16 -5.80 3.25
N GLY A 168 -18.36 -5.53 2.73
CA GLY A 168 -19.55 -6.40 2.86
C GLY A 168 -20.40 -6.11 4.08
#